data_AF-A0A2A4T282-F1
#
_entry.id   AF-A0A2A4T282-F1
#
_cell.length_a   1.000
_cell.length_b   1.000
_cell.length_c   1.000
_cell.angle_alpha   90.00
_cell.angle_beta   90.00
_cell.angle_gamma   90.00
#
_symmetry.space_group_name_H-M   'P 1'
#
loop_
_entity.id
_entity.type
_entity.pdbx_description
1 polymer ?
#
loop_
_entity_poly.entity_id
_entity_poly.type
_entity_poly.pdbx_seq_one_letter_code
_entity_poly.pdbx_strand_id
1 'polypeptide(L)' 'MVVTAIEAGIYHDLGSGSNVDVMVIEKGKSEFMRNYKSDNKKVYAKPEGFHFKAGDTVVLDEWKLKLDISTGDAPMEI' A
#
# COMPACT_ATOMS: atom_id res chain seq x y z
N MET A 1 13.78 -18.19 -12.98
CA MET A 1 14.92 -17.38 -13.44
C MET A 1 14.82 -15.94 -12.92
N VAL A 2 13.82 -15.13 -13.31
CA VAL A 2 13.71 -13.72 -12.84
C VAL A 2 13.26 -13.60 -11.38
N VAL A 3 12.22 -14.33 -10.98
CA VAL A 3 11.70 -14.31 -9.60
C VAL A 3 12.81 -14.65 -8.60
N THR A 4 13.53 -15.76 -8.82
CA THR A 4 14.66 -16.20 -8.00
C THR A 4 15.79 -15.16 -7.91
N ALA A 5 16.05 -14.40 -8.99
CA ALA A 5 17.07 -13.36 -8.97
C ALA A 5 16.65 -12.17 -8.10
N ILE A 6 15.37 -11.76 -8.18
CA ILE A 6 14.82 -10.70 -7.31
C ILE A 6 14.83 -11.16 -5.85
N GLU A 7 14.45 -12.42 -5.59
CA GLU A 7 14.52 -13.00 -4.25
C GLU A 7 15.94 -12.99 -3.67
N ALA A 8 16.96 -13.29 -4.47
CA ALA A 8 18.35 -13.20 -4.01
C ALA A 8 18.69 -11.76 -3.56
N GLY A 9 18.20 -10.74 -4.25
CA GLY A 9 18.31 -9.34 -3.81
C GLY A 9 17.58 -9.09 -2.50
N ILE A 10 16.32 -9.53 -2.40
CA ILE A 10 15.51 -9.40 -1.17
C ILE A 10 16.18 -10.05 0.04
N TYR A 11 16.84 -11.20 -0.12
CA TYR A 11 17.47 -11.93 0.98
C TYR A 11 18.91 -11.49 1.30
N HIS A 12 19.58 -10.77 0.40
CA HIS A 12 21.01 -10.45 0.54
C HIS A 12 21.35 -8.96 0.46
N ASP A 13 20.38 -8.08 0.24
CA ASP A 13 20.55 -6.63 0.27
C ASP A 13 19.56 -5.98 1.26
N LEU A 14 20.06 -5.09 2.12
CA LEU A 14 19.25 -4.36 3.10
C LEU A 14 18.33 -3.31 2.47
N GLY A 15 18.69 -2.80 1.28
CA GLY A 15 17.87 -1.87 0.52
C GLY A 15 16.72 -2.54 -0.23
N SER A 16 16.73 -3.87 -0.30
CA SER A 16 15.77 -4.69 -1.04
C SER A 16 14.86 -5.45 -0.07
N GLY A 17 13.58 -5.57 -0.41
CA GLY A 17 12.61 -6.21 0.47
C GLY A 17 11.19 -6.19 -0.09
N SER A 18 10.22 -6.64 0.72
CA SER A 18 8.80 -6.75 0.34
C SER A 18 8.52 -7.88 -0.67
N ASN A 19 7.56 -7.69 -1.56
CA ASN A 19 7.04 -8.69 -2.48
C ASN A 19 7.75 -8.64 -3.85
N VAL A 20 7.64 -9.73 -4.60
CA VAL A 20 8.08 -9.80 -6.00
C VAL A 20 6.88 -9.60 -6.92
N ASP A 21 6.98 -8.62 -7.81
CA ASP A 21 6.04 -8.40 -8.91
C ASP A 21 6.65 -8.85 -10.23
N VAL A 22 5.80 -9.34 -11.13
CA VAL A 22 6.23 -9.81 -12.45
C VAL A 22 5.32 -9.23 -13.52
N MET A 23 5.92 -8.71 -14.59
CA MET A 23 5.21 -8.33 -15.81
C MET A 23 5.70 -9.22 -16.96
N VAL A 24 4.78 -9.94 -17.58
CA VAL A 24 5.05 -10.75 -18.77
C VAL A 24 4.59 -9.94 -19.98
N ILE A 25 5.50 -9.68 -20.90
CA ILE A 25 5.22 -8.89 -22.12
C ILE A 25 5.42 -9.81 -23.31
N GLU A 26 4.34 -10.01 -24.05
CA GLU A 26 4.31 -10.76 -25.31
C GLU A 26 3.85 -9.83 -26.43
N LYS A 27 3.98 -10.26 -27.69
CA LYS A 27 3.54 -9.44 -28.82
C LYS A 27 2.02 -9.21 -28.75
N GLY A 28 1.61 -7.97 -28.48
CA GLY A 28 0.20 -7.57 -28.41
C GLY A 28 -0.50 -7.91 -27.08
N LYS A 29 0.23 -8.41 -26.07
CA LYS A 29 -0.34 -8.72 -24.75
C LYS A 29 0.67 -8.36 -23.66
N SER A 30 0.17 -7.79 -22.56
CA SER A 30 0.93 -7.66 -21.33
C SER A 30 0.11 -8.18 -20.17
N GLU A 31 0.75 -8.95 -19.29
CA GLU A 31 0.13 -9.49 -18.09
C GLU A 31 0.92 -9.06 -16.87
N PHE A 32 0.27 -8.31 -15.98
CA PHE A 32 0.87 -7.85 -14.74
C PHE A 32 0.39 -8.72 -13.58
N MET A 33 1.35 -9.33 -12.88
CA MET A 33 1.14 -10.15 -11.70
C MET A 33 1.73 -9.44 -10.48
N ARG A 34 0.87 -8.68 -9.79
CA ARG A 34 1.22 -8.05 -8.51
C ARG A 34 1.29 -9.12 -7.41
N ASN A 35 2.27 -8.99 -6.52
CA ASN A 35 2.50 -9.88 -5.38
C ASN A 35 2.67 -11.35 -5.80
N TYR A 36 3.28 -11.59 -6.96
CA TYR A 36 3.55 -12.95 -7.46
C TYR A 36 4.24 -13.82 -6.41
N LYS A 37 5.13 -13.24 -5.60
CA LYS A 37 5.68 -13.88 -4.39
C LYS A 37 5.70 -12.92 -3.20
N SER A 38 5.32 -13.41 -2.02
CA SER A 38 5.10 -12.60 -0.80
C SER A 38 5.47 -13.38 0.46
N ASP A 39 6.75 -13.69 0.63
CA ASP A 39 7.26 -14.52 1.72
C ASP A 39 7.37 -13.75 3.05
N ASN A 40 7.78 -12.47 2.98
CA ASN A 40 8.07 -11.65 4.14
C ASN A 40 6.81 -10.97 4.68
N LYS A 41 5.90 -11.77 5.26
CA LYS A 41 4.73 -11.23 5.95
C LYS A 41 5.10 -10.71 7.33
N LYS A 42 4.47 -9.61 7.73
CA LYS A 42 4.55 -9.12 9.11
C LYS A 42 3.91 -10.16 10.05
N VAL A 43 4.75 -10.93 10.74
CA VAL A 43 4.34 -12.00 11.66
C VAL A 43 3.71 -11.48 12.95
N TYR A 44 4.12 -10.29 13.39
CA TYR A 44 3.62 -9.70 14.63
C TYR A 44 3.03 -8.32 14.34
N ALA A 45 1.72 -8.22 14.54
CA ALA A 45 1.03 -6.97 14.80
C ALA A 45 0.37 -7.11 16.17
N LYS A 46 0.30 -6.02 16.95
CA LYS A 46 -0.57 -6.04 18.14
C LYS A 46 -1.98 -6.33 17.66
N PRO A 47 -2.65 -7.42 18.10
CA PRO A 47 -3.98 -7.78 17.60
C PRO A 47 -5.00 -6.66 17.82
N GLU A 48 -4.87 -5.95 18.94
CA GLU A 48 -5.72 -4.83 19.32
C GLU A 48 -5.14 -3.47 18.89
N GLY A 49 -4.03 -3.45 18.13
CA GLY A 49 -3.37 -2.20 17.74
C GLY A 49 -2.86 -1.36 18.92
N PHE A 50 -2.69 -0.06 18.68
CA PHE A 50 -2.42 0.93 19.71
C PHE A 50 -3.61 1.90 19.75
N HIS A 51 -4.26 1.98 20.89
CA HIS A 51 -5.38 2.89 21.11
C HIS A 51 -4.98 3.97 22.11
N PHE A 52 -5.11 5.23 21.69
CA PHE A 52 -4.92 6.41 22.54
C PHE A 52 -6.28 7.06 22.76
N LYS A 53 -6.52 7.57 23.96
CA LYS A 53 -7.80 8.20 24.27
C LYS A 53 -7.86 9.56 23.59
N ALA A 54 -9.06 9.97 23.18
CA ALA A 54 -9.27 11.35 22.72
C ALA A 54 -8.87 12.32 23.84
N GLY A 55 -8.03 13.31 23.52
CA GLY A 55 -7.48 14.26 24.49
C GLY A 55 -6.06 13.98 24.97
N ASP A 56 -5.45 12.83 24.63
CA ASP A 56 -4.06 12.51 25.03
C ASP A 56 -3.01 13.36 24.29
N THR A 57 -3.39 14.08 23.23
CA THR A 57 -2.50 14.94 22.44
C THR A 57 -2.87 16.41 22.61
N VAL A 58 -1.88 17.26 22.88
CA VAL A 58 -2.07 18.72 22.99
C VAL A 58 -2.37 19.29 21.60
N VAL A 59 -3.53 19.96 21.46
CA VAL A 59 -3.92 20.67 20.25
C VAL A 59 -3.48 22.13 20.38
N LEU A 60 -2.67 22.61 19.43
CA LEU A 60 -2.17 23.99 19.43
C LEU A 60 -3.20 24.96 18.83
N ASP A 61 -3.74 24.62 17.66
CA ASP A 61 -4.78 25.37 16.96
C ASP A 61 -5.80 24.40 16.34
N GLU A 62 -7.08 24.75 16.38
CA GLU A 62 -8.16 23.97 15.79
C GLU A 62 -9.02 24.87 14.89
N TRP A 63 -9.22 24.47 13.64
CA TRP A 63 -10.09 25.16 12.68
C TRP A 63 -11.16 24.20 12.19
N LYS A 64 -12.43 24.59 12.35
CA LYS A 64 -13.59 23.81 11.92
C LYS A 64 -14.25 24.50 10.72
N LEU A 65 -14.07 23.91 9.54
CA LEU A 65 -14.76 24.36 8.33
C LEU A 65 -16.06 23.56 8.18
N LYS A 66 -17.18 24.27 8.04
CA LYS A 66 -18.45 23.65 7.70
C LYS A 66 -18.50 23.46 6.19
N LEU A 67 -18.55 22.21 5.74
CA LEU A 67 -18.73 21.88 4.33
C LEU A 67 -20.22 21.85 4.02
N ASP A 68 -20.66 22.75 3.14
CA ASP A 68 -21.99 22.66 2.52
C ASP A 68 -21.87 21.73 1.31
N ILE A 69 -22.35 20.50 1.45
CA ILE A 69 -22.38 19.52 0.37
C ILE A 69 -23.62 19.80 -0.48
N SER A 70 -23.47 20.59 -1.54
CA SER A 70 -24.44 20.62 -2.63
C SER A 70 -24.21 19.42 -3.55
N THR A 71 -25.25 18.67 -3.87
CA THR A 71 -25.20 17.58 -4.87
C THR A 71 -24.83 18.19 -6.22
N GLY A 72 -23.56 18.07 -6.61
CA GLY A 72 -23.15 18.29 -7.99
C GLY A 72 -23.55 17.08 -8.82
N ASP A 73 -24.08 17.32 -10.02
CA ASP A 73 -24.36 16.25 -10.99
C ASP A 73 -23.09 15.41 -11.21
N ALA A 74 -23.28 14.09 -11.24
CA ALA A 74 -22.19 13.13 -11.39
C ALA A 74 -21.33 13.46 -12.63
N PRO A 75 -19.99 13.37 -12.54
CA PRO A 75 -19.16 13.53 -13.73
C PRO A 75 -19.54 12.45 -14.75
N MET A 76 -19.78 12.90 -15.98
CA MET A 76 -20.15 12.09 -17.15
C MET A 76 -19.23 10.86 -17.25
N GLU A 77 -19.82 9.67 -17.35
CA GLU A 77 -19.09 8.41 -17.53
C GLU A 77 -18.20 8.51 -18.78
N ILE A 78 -16.89 8.25 -18.60
CA ILE A 78 -15.91 8.06 -19.68
C ILE A 78 -15.63 6.57 -19.78
#